data_AF-A0A940IDK2-F1
#
_entry.id   AF-A0A940IDK2-F1
#
_cell.length_a   1.000
_cell.length_b   1.000
_cell.length_c   1.000
_cell.angle_alpha   90.00
_cell.angle_beta   90.00
_cell.angle_gamma   90.00
#
_symmetry.space_group_name_H-M   'P 1'
#
loop_
_entity.id
_entity.type
_entity.pdbx_description
1 polymer ?
#
loop_
_entity_poly.entity_id
_entity_poly.type
_entity_poly.pdbx_seq_one_letter_code
_entity_poly.pdbx_strand_id
1 'polypeptide(L)'
;MLASVALQILPETLDDEQTIKVVDEVIAYMKSTGLECYVAPFETAIEGSDIDQLMDIMKECLHIAGKANNKGVAAFIKVVYRPDGDVLTIEKKVTKHHL
;
A
#
# COMPACT_ATOMS: atom_id res chain seq x y z
N MET A 1 -14.94 8.17 5.94
CA MET A 1 -13.86 7.60 5.10
C MET A 1 -14.44 6.46 4.26
N LEU A 2 -14.32 6.55 2.94
CA LEU A 2 -15.07 5.69 2.03
C LEU A 2 -14.28 4.44 1.60
N ALA A 3 -12.95 4.45 1.71
CA ALA A 3 -12.12 3.34 1.28
C ALA A 3 -10.85 3.12 2.13
N SER A 4 -10.36 1.88 2.11
CA SER A 4 -9.10 1.44 2.70
C SER A 4 -8.45 0.42 1.76
N VAL A 5 -7.16 0.57 1.48
CA VAL A 5 -6.41 -0.34 0.60
C VAL A 5 -5.13 -0.77 1.30
N ALA A 6 -4.82 -2.07 1.24
CA ALA A 6 -3.54 -2.62 1.66
C ALA A 6 -2.81 -3.23 0.47
N LEU A 7 -1.51 -2.95 0.38
CA LEU A 7 -0.62 -3.37 -0.69
C LEU A 7 0.53 -4.22 -0.14
N GLN A 8 0.73 -5.39 -0.73
CA GLN A 8 1.97 -6.15 -0.64
C GLN A 8 2.62 -6.20 -2.03
N ILE A 9 3.90 -5.85 -2.11
CA ILE A 9 4.71 -5.92 -3.34
C ILE A 9 5.80 -6.99 -3.14
N LEU A 10 5.93 -7.87 -4.12
CA LEU A 10 6.95 -8.92 -4.18
C LEU A 10 7.67 -8.85 -5.53
N PRO A 11 8.83 -8.17 -5.60
CA PRO A 11 9.68 -8.18 -6.78
C PRO A 11 10.20 -9.59 -7.08
N GLU A 12 10.14 -10.03 -8.33
CA GLU A 12 10.61 -11.36 -8.72
C GLU A 12 12.14 -11.40 -8.85
N THR A 13 12.76 -12.54 -8.50
CA THR A 13 14.18 -12.86 -8.77
C THR A 13 15.24 -11.97 -8.10
N LEU A 14 14.84 -11.02 -7.25
CA LEU A 14 15.74 -10.21 -6.44
C LEU A 14 16.19 -10.93 -5.17
N ASP A 15 17.38 -10.60 -4.66
CA ASP A 15 17.77 -10.97 -3.30
C ASP A 15 17.04 -10.12 -2.24
N ASP A 16 17.23 -10.46 -0.96
CA ASP A 16 16.55 -9.79 0.15
C ASP A 16 16.89 -8.29 0.23
N GLU A 17 18.15 -7.89 0.04
CA GLU A 17 18.55 -6.48 0.13
C GLU A 17 17.99 -5.65 -1.03
N GLN A 18 18.00 -6.21 -2.24
CA GLN A 18 17.41 -5.60 -3.42
C GLN A 18 15.89 -5.50 -3.28
N THR A 19 15.25 -6.56 -2.78
CA THR A 19 13.81 -6.59 -2.50
C THR A 19 13.42 -5.48 -1.52
N ILE A 20 14.16 -5.35 -0.42
CA ILE A 20 13.92 -4.30 0.59
C ILE A 20 14.04 -2.91 -0.04
N LYS A 21 15.05 -2.65 -0.88
CA LYS A 21 15.21 -1.35 -1.57
C LYS A 21 14.01 -1.01 -2.44
N VAL A 22 13.49 -1.96 -3.21
CA VAL A 22 12.29 -1.73 -4.04
C VAL A 22 11.05 -1.48 -3.18
N VAL A 23 10.88 -2.24 -2.10
CA VAL A 23 9.77 -2.04 -1.15
C VAL A 23 9.87 -0.68 -0.45
N ASP A 24 11.07 -0.23 -0.09
CA ASP A 24 11.31 1.09 0.50
C ASP A 24 10.92 2.23 -0.46
N GLU A 25 11.23 2.11 -1.75
CA GLU A 25 10.81 3.10 -2.76
C GLU A 25 9.28 3.19 -2.87
N VAL A 26 8.59 2.05 -2.86
CA VAL A 26 7.12 2.00 -2.87
C VAL A 26 6.53 2.62 -1.61
N ILE A 27 7.05 2.25 -0.42
CA ILE A 27 6.60 2.81 0.85
C ILE A 27 6.86 4.33 0.91
N ALA A 28 8.00 4.79 0.43
CA ALA A 28 8.33 6.21 0.36
C ALA A 28 7.33 6.97 -0.51
N TYR A 29 6.96 6.42 -1.67
CA TYR A 29 5.90 6.98 -2.51
C TYR A 29 4.55 7.01 -1.78
N MET A 30 4.11 5.89 -1.18
CA MET A 30 2.84 5.86 -0.44
C MET A 30 2.80 6.90 0.68
N LYS A 31 3.89 7.08 1.44
CA LYS A 31 4.02 8.13 2.46
C LYS A 31 3.97 9.55 1.89
N SER A 32 4.47 9.76 0.67
CA SER A 32 4.46 11.07 0.01
C SER A 32 3.07 11.55 -0.42
N THR A 33 2.08 10.65 -0.47
CA THR A 33 0.70 10.98 -0.90
C THR A 33 -0.07 11.87 0.08
N GLY A 34 0.40 11.97 1.33
CA GLY A 34 -0.28 12.70 2.41
C GLY A 34 -1.49 11.97 3.00
N LEU A 35 -1.77 10.75 2.55
CA LEU A 35 -2.79 9.88 3.15
C LEU A 35 -2.26 9.22 4.43
N GLU A 36 -3.18 8.85 5.32
CA GLU A 36 -2.85 8.04 6.50
C GLU A 36 -2.23 6.72 6.02
N CYS A 37 -0.97 6.48 6.36
CA CYS A 37 -0.16 5.38 5.84
C CYS A 37 0.38 4.54 6.99
N TYR A 38 0.05 3.25 6.97
CA TYR A 38 0.44 2.30 8.01
C TYR A 38 1.24 1.15 7.39
N VAL A 39 2.53 1.09 7.73
CA VAL A 39 3.44 0.03 7.28
C VAL A 39 3.38 -1.13 8.27
N ALA A 40 2.93 -2.30 7.81
CA ALA A 40 2.86 -3.54 8.58
C ALA A 40 3.83 -4.59 8.00
N PRO A 41 4.08 -5.71 8.70
CA PRO A 41 5.06 -6.71 8.26
C PRO A 41 4.77 -7.37 6.91
N PHE A 42 3.50 -7.48 6.52
CA PHE A 42 3.08 -8.16 5.27
C PHE A 42 2.54 -7.20 4.21
N GLU A 43 2.05 -6.03 4.61
CA GLU A 43 1.36 -5.09 3.71
C GLU A 43 1.50 -3.66 4.23
N THR A 44 1.43 -2.68 3.35
CA THR A 44 1.29 -1.27 3.70
C THR A 44 -0.12 -0.82 3.36
N ALA A 45 -0.82 -0.22 4.32
CA ALA A 45 -2.18 0.22 4.17
C ALA A 45 -2.28 1.75 4.08
N ILE A 46 -3.17 2.23 3.21
CA ILE A 46 -3.59 3.63 3.13
C ILE A 46 -5.11 3.73 3.12
N GLU A 47 -5.63 4.86 3.61
CA GLU A 47 -7.06 5.13 3.65
C GLU A 47 -7.40 6.49 3.05
N GLY A 48 -8.56 6.57 2.40
CA GLY A 48 -8.96 7.76 1.66
C GLY A 48 -10.47 7.83 1.41
N SER A 49 -10.93 9.02 1.00
CA SER A 49 -12.32 9.24 0.58
C SER A 49 -12.54 8.96 -0.91
N ASP A 50 -11.48 8.98 -1.72
CA ASP A 50 -11.56 8.80 -3.17
C ASP A 50 -10.97 7.45 -3.57
N ILE A 51 -11.81 6.55 -4.09
CA ILE A 51 -11.37 5.22 -4.51
C ILE A 51 -10.49 5.29 -5.77
N ASP A 52 -10.74 6.25 -6.67
CA ASP A 52 -9.97 6.38 -7.90
C ASP A 52 -8.54 6.83 -7.58
N GLN A 53 -8.40 7.78 -6.65
CA GLN A 53 -7.09 8.18 -6.11
C GLN A 53 -6.33 6.98 -5.53
N LEU A 54 -7.00 6.15 -4.72
CA LEU A 54 -6.35 4.98 -4.12
C LEU A 54 -5.91 3.96 -5.18
N MET A 55 -6.73 3.72 -6.20
CA MET A 55 -6.38 2.81 -7.30
C MET A 55 -5.24 3.36 -8.16
N ASP A 56 -5.19 4.67 -8.39
CA ASP A 56 -4.08 5.32 -9.09
C ASP A 56 -2.77 5.23 -8.29
N ILE A 57 -2.83 5.37 -6.97
CA ILE A 57 -1.67 5.14 -6.10
C ILE A 57 -1.20 3.69 -6.21
N MET A 58 -2.11 2.70 -6.19
CA MET A 58 -1.74 1.30 -6.39
C MET A 58 -1.07 1.06 -7.75
N LYS A 59 -1.62 1.68 -8.81
CA LYS A 59 -1.04 1.61 -10.15
C LYS A 59 0.38 2.18 -10.19
N GLU A 60 0.60 3.34 -9.58
CA GLU A 60 1.93 3.94 -9.53
C GLU A 60 2.91 3.12 -8.68
N CYS A 61 2.46 2.48 -7.59
CA CYS A 61 3.29 1.55 -6.83
C CYS A 61 3.79 0.38 -7.70
N LEU A 62 2.94 -0.18 -8.57
CA LEU A 62 3.34 -1.20 -9.54
C LEU A 62 4.36 -0.65 -10.54
N HIS A 63 4.18 0.58 -11.02
CA HIS A 63 5.12 1.21 -11.94
C HIS A 63 6.48 1.48 -11.31
N ILE A 64 6.52 1.96 -10.07
CA ILE A 64 7.76 2.17 -9.31
C ILE A 64 8.50 0.84 -9.15
N ALA A 65 7.81 -0.18 -8.63
CA ALA A 65 8.41 -1.50 -8.42
C ALA A 65 8.88 -2.15 -9.73
N GLY A 66 8.09 -2.04 -10.81
CA GLY A 66 8.42 -2.60 -12.12
C GLY A 66 9.56 -1.85 -12.84
N LYS A 67 9.71 -0.54 -12.62
CA LYS A 67 10.88 0.22 -13.10
C LYS A 67 12.16 -0.21 -12.38
N ALA A 68 12.06 -0.49 -11.08
CA ALA A 68 13.18 -0.96 -10.28
C ALA A 68 13.52 -2.44 -10.56
N ASN A 69 12.55 -3.25 -11.00
CA ASN A 69 12.74 -4.65 -11.36
C ASN A 69 12.06 -5.03 -12.69
N ASN A 70 12.84 -5.08 -13.77
CA ASN A 70 12.36 -5.41 -15.11
C ASN A 70 11.97 -6.89 -15.30
N LYS A 71 12.18 -7.76 -14.30
CA LYS A 71 11.83 -9.18 -14.36
C LYS A 71 10.37 -9.46 -14.03
N GLY A 72 9.75 -8.61 -13.23
CA GLY A 72 8.37 -8.78 -12.82
C GLY A 72 8.15 -8.42 -11.35
N VAL A 73 6.90 -8.15 -11.01
CA VAL A 73 6.46 -7.84 -9.66
C VAL A 73 5.10 -8.51 -9.47
N ALA A 74 4.98 -9.33 -8.42
CA ALA A 74 3.68 -9.76 -7.93
C ALA A 74 3.17 -8.76 -6.90
N ALA A 75 1.87 -8.47 -6.95
CA ALA A 75 1.22 -7.55 -6.01
C ALA A 75 -0.08 -8.14 -5.49
N PHE A 76 -0.28 -8.04 -4.17
CA PHE A 76 -1.55 -8.37 -3.54
C PHE A 76 -2.18 -7.09 -3.01
N ILE A 77 -3.36 -6.78 -3.55
CA ILE A 77 -4.11 -5.58 -3.18
C ILE A 77 -5.41 -6.03 -2.51
N LYS A 78 -5.62 -5.58 -1.28
CA LYS A 78 -6.86 -5.80 -0.53
C LYS A 78 -7.59 -4.47 -0.40
N VAL A 79 -8.82 -4.41 -0.94
CA VAL A 79 -9.62 -3.18 -0.95
C VAL A 79 -10.88 -3.37 -0.11
N VAL A 80 -11.18 -2.38 0.71
CA VAL A 80 -12.49 -2.20 1.35
C VAL A 80 -13.05 -0.87 0.86
N TYR A 81 -14.24 -0.90 0.28
CA TYR A 81 -14.95 0.28 -0.20
C TYR A 81 -16.38 0.27 0.33
N ARG A 82 -16.84 1.43 0.82
CA ARG A 82 -18.20 1.64 1.31
C ARG A 82 -18.74 2.94 0.71
N PRO A 83 -19.56 2.89 -0.35
CA PRO A 83 -20.10 4.08 -0.99
C PRO A 83 -21.02 4.88 -0.04
N ASP A 84 -21.81 4.17 0.76
CA ASP A 84 -22.83 4.75 1.64
C ASP A 84 -22.48 4.60 3.14
N GLY A 85 -21.20 4.76 3.50
CA GLY A 85 -20.80 4.73 4.91
C GLY A 85 -19.30 4.75 5.18
N ASP A 86 -18.94 4.59 6.44
CA ASP A 86 -17.54 4.60 6.87
C ASP A 86 -16.91 3.21 6.86
N VAL A 87 -15.69 3.12 6.34
CA VAL A 87 -14.81 1.96 6.57
C VAL A 87 -14.33 1.92 8.02
N LEU A 88 -13.88 0.74 8.46
CA LEU A 88 -13.14 0.62 9.72
C LEU A 88 -11.73 1.17 9.48
N THR A 89 -11.44 2.33 10.08
CA THR A 89 -10.18 3.05 9.93
C THR A 89 -9.00 2.30 10.55
N ILE A 90 -7.78 2.60 10.12
CA ILE A 90 -6.52 2.11 10.69
C ILE A 90 -6.54 2.29 12.22
N GLU A 91 -6.83 3.50 12.68
CA GLU A 91 -6.89 3.84 14.10
C GLU A 91 -7.84 2.90 14.88
N LYS A 92 -9.07 2.71 14.37
CA LYS A 92 -10.07 1.83 15.01
C LYS A 92 -9.62 0.37 15.04
N LYS A 93 -8.83 -0.06 14.05
CA LYS A 93 -8.37 -1.44 13.89
C LYS A 93 -7.18 -1.74 14.81
N VAL A 94 -6.18 -0.86 14.88
CA VAL A 94 -4.86 -1.23 15.40
C VAL A 94 -4.41 -0.48 16.65
N THR A 95 -4.86 0.76 16.91
CA THR A 95 -4.29 1.61 17.96
C THR A 95 -4.21 0.93 19.34
N LYS A 96 -5.26 0.20 19.74
CA LYS A 96 -5.32 -0.54 21.02
C LYS A 96 -4.34 -1.71 21.15
N HIS A 97 -3.66 -2.09 20.07
CA HIS A 97 -2.71 -3.20 20.00
C HIS A 97 -1.25 -2.73 19.87
N HIS A 98 -1.00 -1.41 19.81
CA HIS A 98 0.34 -0.81 19.67
C HIS A 98 0.62 0.23 20.79
N LEU A 99 0.01 0.03 21.96
CA LEU A 99 0.26 0.83 23.16
C LEU A 99 1.59 0.44 23.84
#